data_AF-A0A7C3R0T8-F1
#
_entry.id   AF-A0A7C3R0T8-F1
#
_cell.length_a   1.000
_cell.length_b   1.000
_cell.length_c   1.000
_cell.angle_alpha   90.00
_cell.angle_beta   90.00
_cell.angle_gamma   90.00
#
_symmetry.space_group_name_H-M   'P 1'
#
loop_
_entity.id
_entity.type
_entity.pdbx_description
1 polymer ?
#
loop_
_entity_poly.entity_id
_entity_poly.type
_entity_poly.pdbx_seq_one_letter_code
_entity_poly.pdbx_strand_id
1 'polypeptide(L)'
;MSKKKYVQIKNFFVREISLAKQNNFCAVLLPLETEYDPYYLDTNLEIEEIYEIGNDLGWDRFYLINFKTKIEQLIDLYTLEVA
;
A
#
# COMPACT_ATOMS: atom_id res chain seq x y z
N MET A 1 8.79 9.30 -8.62
CA MET A 1 8.44 10.01 -7.35
C MET A 1 9.68 10.13 -6.47
N SER A 2 9.86 11.24 -5.74
CA SER A 2 11.04 11.43 -4.87
C SER A 2 10.87 10.64 -3.56
N LYS A 3 11.95 10.00 -3.06
CA LYS A 3 12.00 9.30 -1.76
C LYS A 3 11.39 10.11 -0.60
N LYS A 4 11.41 11.44 -0.71
CA LYS A 4 10.83 12.37 0.26
C LYS A 4 9.31 12.18 0.44
N LYS A 5 8.55 11.95 -0.64
CA LYS A 5 7.09 11.76 -0.57
C LYS A 5 6.73 10.44 0.11
N TYR A 6 7.49 9.38 -0.18
CA TYR A 6 7.32 8.10 0.51
C TYR A 6 7.49 8.22 2.03
N VAL A 7 8.58 8.86 2.47
CA VAL A 7 8.85 9.06 3.91
C VAL A 7 7.75 9.88 4.57
N GLN A 8 7.20 10.90 3.89
CA GLN A 8 6.09 11.69 4.42
C GLN A 8 4.83 10.86 4.63
N ILE A 9 4.42 10.07 3.63
CA ILE A 9 3.23 9.20 3.72
C ILE A 9 3.42 8.12 4.80
N LYS A 10 4.59 7.47 4.82
CA LYS A 10 4.91 6.46 5.83
C LYS A 10 4.88 7.03 7.25
N ASN A 11 5.38 8.25 7.44
CA ASN A 11 5.35 8.92 8.75
C ASN A 11 3.93 9.34 9.15
N PHE A 12 3.10 9.74 8.19
CA PHE A 12 1.71 10.08 8.45
C PHE A 12 0.93 8.86 8.97
N PHE A 13 1.08 7.71 8.31
CA PHE A 13 0.41 6.45 8.66
C PHE A 13 1.21 5.56 9.62
N VAL A 14 2.18 6.10 10.36
CA VAL A 14 3.09 5.30 11.19
C VAL A 14 2.35 4.48 12.25
N ARG A 15 1.23 5.01 12.76
CA ARG A 15 0.41 4.34 13.77
C ARG A 15 -0.33 3.16 13.14
N GLU A 16 -0.95 3.36 11.99
CA GLU A 16 -1.71 2.37 11.23
C GLU A 16 -0.80 1.22 10.79
N ILE A 17 0.40 1.55 10.29
CA ILE A 17 1.44 0.56 9.96
C ILE A 17 1.83 -0.26 11.20
N SER A 18 2.02 0.40 12.34
CA SER A 18 2.39 -0.28 13.59
C SER A 18 1.27 -1.19 14.10
N LEU A 19 0.02 -0.73 14.02
CA LEU A 19 -1.17 -1.51 14.38
C LEU A 19 -1.32 -2.71 13.46
N ALA A 20 -1.18 -2.55 12.15
CA ALA A 20 -1.26 -3.65 11.19
C ALA A 20 -0.24 -4.75 11.54
N LYS A 21 0.99 -4.34 11.84
CA LYS A 21 2.06 -5.26 12.24
C LYS A 21 1.78 -5.97 13.57
N GLN A 22 1.23 -5.28 14.56
CA GLN A 22 0.87 -5.86 15.88
C GLN A 22 -0.29 -6.86 15.79
N ASN A 23 -1.23 -6.62 14.87
CA ASN A 23 -2.38 -7.49 14.63
C ASN A 23 -2.10 -8.63 13.64
N ASN A 24 -0.83 -8.86 13.27
CA ASN A 24 -0.40 -9.93 12.36
C ASN A 24 -0.96 -9.88 10.92
N PHE A 25 -1.38 -8.71 10.44
CA PHE A 25 -1.69 -8.53 9.02
C PHE A 25 -0.46 -8.88 8.16
N CYS A 26 -0.72 -9.37 6.95
CA CYS A 26 0.33 -9.70 5.99
C CYS A 26 0.90 -8.45 5.32
N ALA A 27 0.05 -7.48 4.97
CA ALA A 27 0.47 -6.24 4.35
C ALA A 27 -0.49 -5.08 4.66
N VAL A 28 -0.07 -3.87 4.32
CA VAL A 28 -0.91 -2.67 4.31
C VAL A 28 -0.69 -1.89 3.02
N LEU A 29 -1.77 -1.41 2.42
CA LEU A 29 -1.77 -0.48 1.30
C LEU A 29 -2.02 0.93 1.87
N LEU A 30 -1.14 1.86 1.54
CA LEU A 30 -1.22 3.24 1.97
C LEU A 30 -1.61 4.12 0.78
N PRO A 31 -2.69 4.90 0.90
CA PRO A 31 -3.04 5.87 -0.14
C PRO A 31 -1.97 6.97 -0.21
N LEU A 32 -1.81 7.60 -1.38
CA LEU A 32 -0.94 8.78 -1.51
C LEU A 32 -1.59 10.04 -0.97
N GLU A 33 -2.91 10.03 -0.88
CA GLU A 33 -3.79 11.09 -0.44
C GLU A 33 -4.20 10.78 1.00
N THR A 34 -3.85 11.67 1.93
CA THR A 34 -4.01 11.45 3.37
C THR A 34 -5.46 11.54 3.86
N GLU A 35 -6.41 11.79 2.96
CA GLU A 35 -7.84 11.79 3.24
C GLU A 35 -8.47 10.39 3.22
N TYR A 36 -7.78 9.41 2.61
CA TYR A 36 -8.21 8.02 2.59
C TYR A 36 -7.55 7.22 3.72
N ASP A 37 -8.29 6.22 4.21
CA ASP A 37 -7.78 5.28 5.19
C ASP A 37 -6.90 4.19 4.54
N PRO A 38 -5.88 3.68 5.25
CA PRO A 38 -5.13 2.52 4.80
C PRO A 38 -5.98 1.27 4.65
N TYR A 39 -5.62 0.41 3.70
CA TYR A 39 -6.25 -0.90 3.51
C TYR A 39 -5.34 -2.02 4.03
N TYR A 40 -5.86 -2.88 4.89
CA TYR A 40 -5.09 -3.95 5.53
C TYR A 40 -5.34 -5.29 4.85
N LEU A 41 -4.27 -6.06 4.61
CA LEU A 41 -4.35 -7.39 4.02
C LEU A 41 -4.05 -8.46 5.05
N ASP A 42 -5.02 -9.33 5.31
CA ASP A 42 -4.88 -10.46 6.23
C ASP A 42 -4.07 -11.62 5.63
N THR A 43 -4.09 -11.75 4.31
CA THR A 43 -3.40 -12.80 3.55
C THR A 43 -2.28 -12.24 2.68
N ASN A 44 -1.31 -13.08 2.34
CA ASN A 44 -0.30 -12.72 1.36
C ASN A 44 -0.86 -12.98 -0.04
N LEU A 45 -1.23 -11.91 -0.73
CA LEU A 45 -1.77 -11.93 -2.09
C LEU A 45 -0.66 -11.75 -3.12
N GLU A 46 -0.89 -12.26 -4.33
CA GLU A 46 -0.07 -11.98 -5.50
C GLU A 46 -0.27 -10.53 -5.96
N ILE A 47 0.64 -10.03 -6.80
CA ILE A 47 0.64 -8.61 -7.16
C ILE A 47 -0.58 -8.23 -7.99
N GLU A 48 -1.09 -9.15 -8.80
CA GLU A 48 -2.29 -8.99 -9.62
C GLU A 48 -3.54 -8.77 -8.76
N GLU A 49 -3.70 -9.55 -7.69
CA GLU A 49 -4.79 -9.39 -6.73
C GLU A 49 -4.70 -8.04 -5.99
N ILE A 50 -3.47 -7.59 -5.70
CA ILE A 50 -3.23 -6.27 -5.09
C ILE A 50 -3.63 -5.14 -6.06
N TYR A 51 -3.42 -5.31 -7.36
CA TYR A 51 -3.87 -4.36 -8.37
C TYR A 51 -5.39 -4.29 -8.45
N GLU A 52 -6.07 -5.44 -8.43
CA GLU A 52 -7.55 -5.49 -8.40
C GLU A 52 -8.11 -4.76 -7.19
N ILE A 53 -7.54 -4.98 -6.00
CA ILE A 53 -7.94 -4.26 -4.77
C ILE A 53 -7.75 -2.76 -4.94
N GLY A 54 -6.61 -2.32 -5.48
CA GLY A 54 -6.36 -0.91 -5.75
C GLY A 54 -7.41 -0.29 -6.67
N ASN A 55 -7.77 -1.00 -7.74
CA ASN A 55 -8.80 -0.58 -8.68
C ASN A 55 -10.19 -0.51 -8.03
N ASP A 56 -10.56 -1.50 -7.23
CA ASP A 56 -11.83 -1.53 -6.49
C ASP A 56 -11.93 -0.40 -5.45
N LEU A 57 -10.80 0.01 -4.87
CA LEU A 57 -10.70 1.17 -3.99
C LEU A 57 -10.71 2.52 -4.75
N GLY A 58 -10.66 2.49 -6.09
CA GLY A 58 -10.52 3.69 -6.92
C GLY A 58 -9.17 4.38 -6.76
N TRP A 59 -8.13 3.63 -6.40
CA TRP A 59 -6.79 4.15 -6.17
C TRP A 59 -5.89 3.91 -7.36
N ASP A 60 -5.54 5.00 -8.03
CA ASP A 60 -4.58 4.97 -9.14
C ASP A 60 -3.17 4.54 -8.70
N ARG A 61 -2.78 4.94 -7.49
CA ARG A 61 -1.44 4.73 -6.95
C ARG A 61 -1.47 4.62 -5.43
N PHE A 62 -0.67 3.72 -4.90
CA PHE A 62 -0.59 3.47 -3.46
C PHE A 62 0.73 2.80 -3.08
N TYR A 63 1.14 2.90 -1.82
CA TYR A 63 2.30 2.16 -1.32
C TYR A 63 1.87 0.84 -0.72
N LEU A 64 2.47 -0.25 -1.17
CA LEU A 64 2.38 -1.55 -0.53
C LEU A 64 3.53 -1.71 0.48
N ILE A 65 3.20 -2.05 1.72
CA ILE A 65 4.15 -2.51 2.72
C ILE A 65 3.78 -3.94 3.10
N ASN A 66 4.56 -4.90 2.62
CA ASN A 66 4.38 -6.32 2.95
C ASN A 66 5.28 -6.69 4.14
N PHE A 67 4.65 -7.04 5.26
CA PHE A 67 5.36 -7.36 6.50
C PHE A 67 6.02 -8.74 6.48
N LYS A 68 5.51 -9.67 5.66
CA LYS A 68 6.03 -11.05 5.55
C LYS A 68 7.29 -11.10 4.69
N THR A 69 7.23 -10.49 3.51
CA THR A 69 8.35 -10.45 2.56
C THR A 69 9.30 -9.27 2.79
N LYS A 70 8.91 -8.31 3.63
CA LYS A 70 9.64 -7.04 3.90
C LYS A 70 9.81 -6.18 2.65
N ILE A 71 8.91 -6.33 1.69
CA ILE A 71 8.87 -5.51 0.47
C ILE A 71 8.08 -4.23 0.77
N GLU A 72 8.65 -3.09 0.37
CA GLU A 72 8.00 -1.79 0.39
C GLU A 72 8.08 -1.22 -1.03
N GLN A 73 6.94 -1.04 -1.70
CA GLN A 73 6.92 -0.59 -3.10
C GLN A 73 5.77 0.36 -3.39
N LEU A 74 5.98 1.25 -4.37
CA LEU A 74 4.91 2.05 -4.97
C LEU A 74 4.26 1.22 -6.06
N ILE A 75 2.94 1.10 -5.98
CA ILE A 75 2.09 0.55 -7.01
C ILE A 75 1.50 1.71 -7.82
N ASP A 76 1.56 1.58 -9.14
CA ASP A 76 1.01 2.55 -10.09
C ASP A 76 0.23 1.84 -11.19
N LEU A 77 -1.10 1.87 -11.07
CA LEU A 77 -2.02 1.15 -11.94
C LEU A 77 -2.01 1.68 -13.38
N TYR A 78 -1.71 2.97 -13.57
CA TYR A 78 -1.61 3.55 -14.91
C TYR A 78 -0.48 2.93 -15.75
N THR A 79 0.53 2.35 -15.11
CA THR A 79 1.64 1.70 -15.83
C THR A 79 1.26 0.36 -16.45
N LEU A 80 0.16 -0.26 -15.99
CA LEU A 80 -0.35 -1.52 -16.55
C LEU A 80 -1.19 -1.29 -17.80
N GLU A 81 -1.85 -0.14 -17.95
CA GLU A 81 -2.67 0.17 -19.13
C GLU A 81 -1.84 0.44 -20.41
N VAL A 82 -0.52 0.59 -20.29
CA VAL A 82 0.38 0.94 -21.42
C VAL A 82 1.29 -0.23 -21.84
N ALA A 83 1.11 -1.43 -21.29
CA ALA A 83 1.88 -2.64 -21.60
C ALA A 83 1.03 -3.67 -22.36
#